data_AF-A0A431I0D5-F1
#
_entry.id   AF-A0A431I0D5-F1
#
_cell.length_a   1.000
_cell.length_b   1.000
_cell.length_c   1.000
_cell.angle_alpha   90.00
_cell.angle_beta   90.00
_cell.angle_gamma   90.00
#
_symmetry.space_group_name_H-M   'P 1'
#
loop_
_entity.id
_entity.type
_entity.pdbx_description
1 polymer ?
#
loop_
_entity_poly.entity_id
_entity_poly.type
_entity_poly.pdbx_seq_one_letter_code
_entity_poly.pdbx_strand_id
1 'polypeptide(L)'
;MNEIISTEAVNTLVSSGAFGYLGKKVLGATLENIGKDIANLYEKGRDKIVEKASKKIKNLDDGQQVNLRIARDVFYNGSFSDDEICAEYFGGILASSRSEDGKNDTSIFYLDIIKSLSSFELRLHYIIYQTLNKMLTNNYYGSNNINVGLESDVTSKVIYFNIVEIIEIIKLNDISALLHILVSKKLVNSFETNIYTLKSDPTKIIYYLKLTPTPIGIQLFAIANNKNFREFPNDGWLGFEGIELPNHYTTNIALWDNISK
;
A
#
# COMPACT_ATOMS: atom_id res chain seq x y z
N MET A 1 -59.03 18.80 -25.54
CA MET A 1 -57.56 18.66 -25.52
C MET A 1 -57.20 18.29 -24.08
N ASN A 2 -57.24 17.00 -23.74
CA ASN A 2 -56.91 16.51 -22.40
C ASN A 2 -55.82 15.43 -22.56
N GLU A 3 -54.75 15.63 -21.81
CA GLU A 3 -53.51 14.88 -21.81
C GLU A 3 -53.72 13.42 -21.40
N ILE A 4 -53.16 12.52 -22.20
CA ILE A 4 -52.90 11.13 -21.81
C ILE A 4 -51.54 11.14 -21.11
N ILE A 5 -51.55 11.29 -19.78
CA ILE A 5 -50.37 11.00 -18.96
C ILE A 5 -50.18 9.47 -19.00
N SER A 6 -49.05 9.03 -19.55
CA SER A 6 -48.77 7.61 -19.79
C SER A 6 -48.71 6.83 -18.48
N THR A 7 -49.44 5.71 -18.46
CA THR A 7 -49.58 4.80 -17.32
C THR A 7 -48.24 4.16 -16.88
N GLU A 8 -47.20 4.24 -17.71
CA GLU A 8 -45.84 3.76 -17.41
C GLU A 8 -45.06 4.66 -16.43
N ALA A 9 -45.29 5.97 -16.43
CA ALA A 9 -44.64 6.89 -15.48
C ALA A 9 -45.15 6.69 -14.05
N VAL A 10 -46.42 6.32 -13.89
CA VAL A 10 -47.06 6.09 -12.59
C VAL A 10 -46.60 4.77 -11.95
N ASN A 11 -46.43 3.70 -12.74
CA ASN A 11 -45.98 2.40 -12.22
C ASN A 11 -44.48 2.38 -11.83
N THR A 12 -43.66 3.23 -12.46
CA THR A 12 -42.22 3.35 -12.14
C THR A 12 -41.98 4.17 -10.86
N LEU A 13 -42.83 5.17 -10.57
CA LEU A 13 -42.81 5.91 -9.29
C LEU A 13 -43.38 5.11 -8.12
N VAL A 14 -44.40 4.28 -8.35
CA VAL A 14 -45.01 3.47 -7.29
C VAL A 14 -44.11 2.30 -6.88
N SER A 15 -43.36 1.70 -7.81
CA SER A 15 -42.41 0.62 -7.50
C SER A 15 -41.17 1.11 -6.75
N SER A 16 -40.60 2.25 -7.13
CA SER A 16 -39.47 2.88 -6.42
C SER A 16 -39.85 3.40 -5.03
N GLY A 17 -41.06 3.96 -4.89
CA GLY A 17 -41.62 4.40 -3.60
C GLY A 17 -41.94 3.24 -2.65
N ALA A 18 -42.44 2.10 -3.17
CA ALA A 18 -42.75 0.92 -2.37
C ALA A 18 -41.49 0.23 -1.83
N PHE A 19 -40.41 0.12 -2.63
CA PHE A 19 -39.12 -0.40 -2.15
C PHE A 19 -38.46 0.54 -1.13
N GLY A 20 -38.52 1.86 -1.34
CA GLY A 20 -38.03 2.85 -0.37
C GLY A 20 -38.80 2.84 0.94
N TYR A 21 -40.13 2.71 0.89
CA TYR A 21 -41.00 2.66 2.07
C TYR A 21 -40.90 1.32 2.82
N LEU A 22 -40.84 0.17 2.12
CA LEU A 22 -40.60 -1.14 2.76
C LEU A 22 -39.19 -1.24 3.34
N GLY A 23 -38.16 -0.76 2.65
CA GLY A 23 -36.79 -0.75 3.17
C GLY A 23 -36.65 0.06 4.45
N LYS A 24 -37.28 1.25 4.51
CA LYS A 24 -37.31 2.10 5.71
C LYS A 24 -38.14 1.51 6.85
N LYS A 25 -39.12 0.64 6.56
CA LYS A 25 -39.97 -0.01 7.57
C LYS A 25 -39.37 -1.32 8.09
N VAL A 26 -38.58 -2.01 7.27
CA VAL A 26 -37.90 -3.28 7.61
C VAL A 26 -36.55 -3.03 8.28
N LEU A 27 -35.82 -1.99 7.87
CA LEU A 27 -34.49 -1.70 8.38
C LEU A 27 -34.36 -0.33 9.07
N GLY A 28 -35.42 0.48 9.12
CA GLY A 28 -35.52 1.82 9.75
C GLY A 28 -34.26 2.39 10.40
N ALA A 29 -34.22 2.37 11.74
CA ALA A 29 -33.10 2.92 12.51
C ALA A 29 -31.76 2.23 12.20
N THR A 30 -31.76 0.97 11.75
CA THR A 30 -30.56 0.24 11.36
C THR A 30 -29.95 0.80 10.07
N LEU A 31 -30.75 1.15 9.05
CA LEU A 31 -30.24 1.81 7.83
C LEU A 31 -29.71 3.22 8.12
N GLU A 32 -30.40 3.98 8.99
CA GLU A 32 -29.94 5.31 9.39
C GLU A 32 -28.65 5.25 10.22
N ASN A 33 -28.52 4.27 11.11
CA ASN A 33 -27.30 4.05 11.90
C ASN A 33 -26.15 3.55 11.00
N ILE A 34 -26.40 2.58 10.12
CA ILE A 34 -25.41 2.12 9.12
C ILE A 34 -24.98 3.30 8.23
N GLY A 35 -25.92 4.14 7.78
CA GLY A 35 -25.61 5.32 6.98
C GLY A 35 -24.73 6.33 7.71
N LYS A 36 -25.02 6.60 8.99
CA LYS A 36 -24.18 7.45 9.86
C LYS A 36 -22.81 6.83 10.09
N ASP A 37 -22.73 5.53 10.35
CA ASP A 37 -21.47 4.83 10.58
C ASP A 37 -20.58 4.84 9.33
N ILE A 38 -21.16 4.63 8.14
CA ILE A 38 -20.46 4.73 6.85
C ILE A 38 -19.97 6.16 6.61
N ALA A 39 -20.81 7.18 6.85
CA ALA A 39 -20.43 8.58 6.69
C ALA A 39 -19.28 8.95 7.65
N ASN A 40 -19.38 8.54 8.92
CA ASN A 40 -18.34 8.75 9.92
C ASN A 40 -17.03 8.04 9.55
N LEU A 41 -17.11 6.81 9.03
CA LEU A 41 -15.94 6.07 8.55
C LEU A 41 -15.27 6.80 7.39
N TYR A 42 -16.07 7.24 6.41
CA TYR A 42 -15.60 8.03 5.26
C TYR A 42 -14.90 9.32 5.70
N GLU A 43 -15.51 10.09 6.60
CA GLU A 43 -14.92 11.33 7.11
C GLU A 43 -13.58 11.07 7.80
N LYS A 44 -13.52 10.09 8.70
CA LYS A 44 -12.29 9.70 9.40
C LYS A 44 -11.20 9.24 8.43
N GLY A 45 -11.52 8.37 7.48
CA GLY A 45 -10.57 7.86 6.50
C GLY A 45 -10.07 8.95 5.54
N ARG A 46 -10.98 9.81 5.06
CA ARG A 46 -10.64 11.00 4.25
C ARG A 46 -9.66 11.90 4.99
N ASP A 47 -9.99 12.27 6.23
CA ASP A 47 -9.17 13.22 7.01
C ASP A 47 -7.80 12.64 7.30
N LYS A 48 -7.72 11.34 7.61
CA LYS A 48 -6.46 10.62 7.79
C LYS A 48 -5.61 10.60 6.51
N ILE A 49 -6.21 10.34 5.35
CA ILE A 49 -5.52 10.38 4.05
C ILE A 49 -4.97 11.79 3.79
N VAL A 50 -5.77 12.84 4.04
CA VAL A 50 -5.35 14.24 3.88
C VAL A 50 -4.21 14.58 4.83
N GLU A 51 -4.28 14.13 6.08
CA GLU A 51 -3.21 14.31 7.06
C GLU A 51 -1.89 13.68 6.57
N LYS A 52 -1.93 12.42 6.10
CA LYS A 52 -0.74 11.73 5.57
C LYS A 52 -0.19 12.37 4.30
N ALA A 53 -1.06 12.83 3.39
CA ALA A 53 -0.63 13.60 2.23
C ALA A 53 0.09 14.89 2.65
N SER A 54 -0.49 15.61 3.61
CA SER A 54 0.05 16.90 4.09
C SER A 54 1.42 16.75 4.72
N LYS A 55 1.66 15.69 5.51
CA LYS A 55 2.98 15.37 6.10
C LYS A 55 4.06 15.06 5.05
N LYS A 56 3.68 14.66 3.83
CA LYS A 56 4.59 14.32 2.73
C LYS A 56 4.85 15.48 1.76
N ILE A 57 4.13 16.58 1.90
CA ILE A 57 4.29 17.77 1.07
C ILE A 57 5.28 18.73 1.73
N LYS A 58 6.29 19.17 0.98
CA LYS A 58 7.34 20.08 1.50
C LYS A 58 6.81 21.49 1.78
N ASN A 59 5.91 21.99 0.93
CA ASN A 59 5.29 23.31 1.06
C ASN A 59 3.83 23.22 0.63
N LEU A 60 2.89 23.47 1.54
CA LEU A 60 1.46 23.46 1.23
C LEU A 60 1.00 24.72 0.48
N ASP A 61 1.76 25.82 0.60
CA ASP A 61 1.47 27.11 -0.02
C ASP A 61 2.14 27.27 -1.40
N ASP A 62 2.59 26.17 -2.02
CA ASP A 62 3.24 26.16 -3.34
C ASP A 62 2.25 26.37 -4.52
N GLY A 63 0.95 26.53 -4.24
CA GLY A 63 -0.09 26.71 -5.25
C GLY A 63 -0.44 25.46 -6.05
N GLN A 64 0.22 24.32 -5.81
CA GLN A 64 -0.03 23.09 -6.55
C GLN A 64 -1.31 22.39 -6.10
N GLN A 65 -1.99 21.80 -7.07
CA GLN A 65 -3.29 21.15 -6.89
C GLN A 65 -3.23 19.70 -7.33
N VAL A 66 -3.98 18.84 -6.64
CA VAL A 66 -4.11 17.43 -7.01
C VAL A 66 -5.01 17.31 -8.24
N ASN A 67 -4.65 16.42 -9.17
CA ASN A 67 -5.54 16.05 -10.27
C ASN A 67 -6.89 15.52 -9.77
N LEU A 68 -7.99 16.08 -10.28
CA LEU A 68 -9.36 15.77 -9.84
C LEU A 68 -9.74 14.29 -10.02
N ARG A 69 -9.26 13.63 -11.07
CA ARG A 69 -9.52 12.20 -11.30
C ARG A 69 -8.84 11.35 -10.23
N ILE A 70 -7.62 11.71 -9.87
CA ILE A 70 -6.86 11.04 -8.80
C ILE A 70 -7.53 11.31 -7.44
N ALA A 71 -7.86 12.56 -7.13
CA ALA A 71 -8.51 12.92 -5.88
C ALA A 71 -9.82 12.14 -5.69
N ARG A 72 -10.68 12.10 -6.72
CA ARG A 72 -11.91 11.31 -6.73
C ARG A 72 -11.63 9.84 -6.41
N ASP A 73 -10.72 9.20 -7.15
CA ASP A 73 -10.46 7.77 -7.00
C ASP A 73 -9.81 7.45 -5.63
N VAL A 74 -8.94 8.31 -5.13
CA VAL A 74 -8.34 8.16 -3.81
C VAL A 74 -9.42 8.22 -2.72
N PHE A 75 -10.27 9.24 -2.69
CA PHE A 75 -11.28 9.34 -1.65
C PHE A 75 -12.36 8.25 -1.78
N TYR A 76 -12.74 7.89 -3.00
CA TYR A 76 -13.74 6.85 -3.20
C TYR A 76 -13.27 5.47 -2.73
N ASN A 77 -11.99 5.13 -2.93
CA ASN A 77 -11.46 3.80 -2.59
C ASN A 77 -10.75 3.75 -1.23
N GLY A 78 -10.12 4.85 -0.80
CA GLY A 78 -9.30 4.89 0.40
C GLY A 78 -10.06 5.29 1.67
N SER A 79 -11.08 6.15 1.57
CA SER A 79 -11.74 6.72 2.75
C SER A 79 -12.55 5.71 3.57
N PHE A 80 -12.84 4.52 3.04
CA PHE A 80 -13.53 3.45 3.77
C PHE A 80 -12.57 2.49 4.50
N SER A 81 -11.26 2.73 4.44
CA SER A 81 -10.26 1.96 5.18
C SER A 81 -9.84 2.72 6.44
N ASP A 82 -9.84 2.03 7.59
CA ASP A 82 -9.31 2.55 8.86
C ASP A 82 -7.81 2.25 9.05
N ASP A 83 -7.25 1.30 8.29
CA ASP A 83 -5.84 0.91 8.37
C ASP A 83 -4.89 2.08 8.01
N GLU A 84 -3.88 2.28 8.86
CA GLU A 84 -2.80 3.23 8.71
C GLU A 84 -2.05 3.08 7.40
N ILE A 85 -1.76 1.85 6.98
CA ILE A 85 -0.98 1.59 5.77
C ILE A 85 -1.72 2.09 4.53
N CYS A 86 -3.05 1.91 4.48
CA CYS A 86 -3.86 2.37 3.37
C CYS A 86 -3.80 3.89 3.28
N ALA A 87 -3.99 4.58 4.41
CA ALA A 87 -3.93 6.04 4.48
C ALA A 87 -2.56 6.57 4.04
N GLU A 88 -1.47 5.90 4.40
CA GLU A 88 -0.13 6.25 3.95
C GLU A 88 0.03 6.16 2.42
N TYR A 89 -0.40 5.06 1.80
CA TYR A 89 -0.29 4.90 0.33
C TYR A 89 -1.20 5.86 -0.43
N PHE A 90 -2.47 5.97 -0.04
CA PHE A 90 -3.42 6.89 -0.66
C PHE A 90 -3.01 8.35 -0.47
N GLY A 91 -2.53 8.72 0.73
CA GLY A 91 -1.99 10.06 0.99
C GLY A 91 -0.74 10.36 0.18
N GLY A 92 0.14 9.37 -0.01
CA GLY A 92 1.30 9.48 -0.89
C GLY A 92 0.92 9.77 -2.34
N ILE A 93 -0.07 9.06 -2.88
CA ILE A 93 -0.62 9.29 -4.23
C ILE A 93 -1.17 10.71 -4.37
N LEU A 94 -1.91 11.23 -3.38
CA LEU A 94 -2.39 12.61 -3.43
C LEU A 94 -1.23 13.59 -3.48
N ALA A 95 -0.26 13.43 -2.58
CA ALA A 95 0.91 14.30 -2.49
C ALA A 95 1.74 14.30 -3.78
N SER A 96 1.98 13.12 -4.37
CA SER A 96 2.79 12.95 -5.58
C SER A 96 2.11 13.39 -6.87
N SER A 97 0.78 13.57 -6.84
CA SER A 97 -0.01 13.93 -8.02
C SER A 97 -0.35 15.42 -8.09
N ARG A 98 0.29 16.23 -7.23
CA ARG A 98 0.14 17.68 -7.26
C ARG A 98 0.92 18.26 -8.45
N SER A 99 0.32 19.22 -9.14
CA SER A 99 0.98 20.03 -10.17
C SER A 99 0.38 21.44 -10.18
N GLU A 100 1.10 22.40 -10.76
CA GLU A 100 0.65 23.79 -10.87
C GLU A 100 -0.71 23.92 -11.58
N ASP A 101 -0.94 23.10 -12.62
CA ASP A 101 -2.17 23.10 -13.41
C ASP A 101 -3.21 22.08 -12.93
N GLY A 102 -2.90 21.26 -11.93
CA GLY A 102 -3.74 20.18 -11.45
C GLY A 102 -4.05 19.09 -12.48
N LYS A 103 -3.21 18.93 -13.53
CA LYS A 103 -3.46 17.93 -14.60
C LYS A 103 -2.57 16.69 -14.51
N ASN A 104 -1.55 16.65 -13.66
CA ASN A 104 -0.68 15.49 -13.55
C ASN A 104 -1.43 14.23 -13.08
N ASP A 105 -1.69 13.29 -13.99
CA ASP A 105 -2.36 12.02 -13.72
C ASP A 105 -1.43 10.80 -13.79
N THR A 106 -0.12 11.01 -13.82
CA THR A 106 0.89 9.94 -13.97
C THR A 106 0.82 8.89 -12.86
N SER A 107 0.33 9.26 -11.67
CA SER A 107 0.16 8.33 -10.54
C SER A 107 -1.03 7.36 -10.70
N ILE A 108 -1.87 7.50 -11.72
CA ILE A 108 -3.10 6.70 -11.85
C ILE A 108 -2.83 5.20 -11.96
N PHE A 109 -1.76 4.83 -12.66
CA PHE A 109 -1.31 3.45 -12.77
C PHE A 109 -1.00 2.84 -11.40
N TYR A 110 -0.33 3.60 -10.53
CA TYR A 110 0.02 3.15 -9.18
C TYR A 110 -1.20 3.10 -8.27
N LEU A 111 -2.13 4.05 -8.45
CA LEU A 111 -3.40 4.03 -7.75
C LEU A 111 -4.20 2.76 -8.09
N ASP A 112 -4.19 2.31 -9.35
CA ASP A 112 -4.82 1.04 -9.75
C ASP A 112 -4.18 -0.17 -9.06
N ILE A 113 -2.85 -0.17 -8.89
CA ILE A 113 -2.18 -1.20 -8.10
C ILE A 113 -2.65 -1.16 -6.65
N ILE A 114 -2.60 0.01 -5.99
CA ILE A 114 -2.98 0.19 -4.57
C ILE A 114 -4.42 -0.26 -4.31
N LYS A 115 -5.36 0.15 -5.17
CA LYS A 115 -6.78 -0.25 -5.06
C LYS A 115 -6.98 -1.76 -5.15
N SER A 116 -6.06 -2.47 -5.79
CA SER A 116 -6.14 -3.92 -5.97
C SER A 116 -5.43 -4.70 -4.88
N LEU A 117 -4.83 -4.02 -3.89
CA LEU A 117 -4.12 -4.65 -2.78
C LEU A 117 -4.90 -4.52 -1.48
N SER A 118 -4.89 -5.57 -0.66
CA SER A 118 -5.34 -5.52 0.72
C SER A 118 -4.37 -4.72 1.60
N SER A 119 -4.81 -4.32 2.81
CA SER A 119 -3.91 -3.64 3.75
C SER A 119 -2.72 -4.51 4.16
N PHE A 120 -2.90 -5.84 4.25
CA PHE A 120 -1.81 -6.78 4.51
C PHE A 120 -0.79 -6.85 3.37
N GLU A 121 -1.25 -6.82 2.11
CA GLU A 121 -0.34 -6.75 0.96
C GLU A 121 0.41 -5.42 0.90
N LEU A 122 -0.26 -4.30 1.16
CA LEU A 122 0.41 -2.99 1.25
C LEU A 122 1.44 -2.95 2.37
N ARG A 123 1.14 -3.60 3.50
CA ARG A 123 2.04 -3.70 4.65
C ARG A 123 3.27 -4.54 4.32
N LEU A 124 3.08 -5.70 3.68
CA LEU A 124 4.18 -6.54 3.23
C LEU A 124 5.03 -5.83 2.18
N HIS A 125 4.42 -5.17 1.20
CA HIS A 125 5.12 -4.35 0.21
C HIS A 125 5.97 -3.25 0.89
N TYR A 126 5.38 -2.53 1.84
CA TYR A 126 6.10 -1.51 2.61
C TYR A 126 7.30 -2.11 3.37
N ILE A 127 7.11 -3.23 4.09
CA ILE A 127 8.19 -3.88 4.84
C ILE A 127 9.35 -4.23 3.90
N ILE A 128 9.05 -4.86 2.76
CA ILE A 128 10.05 -5.28 1.78
C ILE A 128 10.86 -4.08 1.28
N TYR A 129 10.18 -3.01 0.84
CA TYR A 129 10.85 -1.89 0.19
C TYR A 129 11.47 -0.89 1.14
N GLN A 130 10.92 -0.74 2.35
CA GLN A 130 11.58 0.02 3.41
C GLN A 130 12.85 -0.69 3.90
N THR A 131 12.82 -2.03 4.06
CA THR A 131 14.02 -2.80 4.39
C THR A 131 15.05 -2.71 3.27
N LEU A 132 14.64 -2.83 2.00
CA LEU A 132 15.55 -2.67 0.86
C LEU A 132 16.20 -1.29 0.83
N ASN A 133 15.43 -0.22 1.02
CA ASN A 133 15.94 1.16 1.10
C ASN A 133 17.01 1.25 2.20
N LYS A 134 16.71 0.79 3.42
CA LYS A 134 17.66 0.77 4.54
C LYS A 134 18.92 -0.03 4.23
N MET A 135 18.80 -1.18 3.57
CA MET A 135 19.95 -2.01 3.21
C MET A 135 20.84 -1.31 2.19
N LEU A 136 20.26 -0.65 1.18
CA LEU A 136 21.00 0.08 0.16
C LEU A 136 21.72 1.29 0.76
N THR A 137 21.02 2.10 1.56
CA THR A 137 21.60 3.30 2.17
C THR A 137 22.69 2.96 3.18
N ASN A 138 22.60 1.79 3.83
CA ASN A 138 23.63 1.28 4.74
C ASN A 138 24.68 0.40 4.06
N ASN A 139 24.77 0.41 2.72
CA ASN A 139 25.78 -0.31 1.93
C ASN A 139 25.85 -1.82 2.17
N TYR A 140 24.73 -2.49 2.47
CA TYR A 140 24.68 -3.95 2.66
C TYR A 140 25.11 -4.75 1.42
N TYR A 141 25.03 -4.12 0.23
CA TYR A 141 25.40 -4.73 -1.05
C TYR A 141 26.79 -4.28 -1.56
N GLY A 142 27.57 -3.60 -0.71
CA GLY A 142 28.86 -3.02 -1.08
C GLY A 142 28.76 -1.69 -1.83
N SER A 143 29.91 -1.13 -2.23
CA SER A 143 30.08 0.20 -2.84
C SER A 143 29.55 0.34 -4.28
N ASN A 144 28.71 -0.58 -4.75
CA ASN A 144 28.14 -0.53 -6.09
C ASN A 144 26.87 0.32 -6.07
N ASN A 145 26.93 1.48 -6.75
CA ASN A 145 25.76 2.29 -7.06
C ASN A 145 24.79 1.45 -7.91
N ILE A 146 23.66 1.06 -7.31
CA ILE A 146 22.57 0.40 -8.03
C ILE A 146 21.83 1.44 -8.88
N ASN A 147 21.59 1.14 -10.16
CA ASN A 147 20.67 1.93 -10.96
C ASN A 147 19.26 1.34 -10.87
N VAL A 148 18.41 1.93 -10.03
CA VAL A 148 17.03 1.47 -9.83
C VAL A 148 16.13 1.61 -11.06
N GLY A 149 16.58 2.32 -12.11
CA GLY A 149 15.92 2.37 -13.41
C GLY A 149 16.25 1.18 -14.31
N LEU A 150 17.28 0.38 -13.99
CA LEU A 150 17.65 -0.83 -14.71
C LEU A 150 17.08 -2.06 -14.00
N GLU A 151 16.23 -2.82 -14.69
CA GLU A 151 15.60 -4.00 -14.13
C GLU A 151 16.60 -5.06 -13.68
N SER A 152 17.68 -5.27 -14.45
CA SER A 152 18.76 -6.20 -14.12
C SER A 152 19.44 -5.86 -12.79
N ASP A 153 19.63 -4.57 -12.51
CA ASP A 153 20.30 -4.11 -11.30
C ASP A 153 19.46 -4.39 -10.06
N VAL A 154 18.15 -4.14 -10.15
CA VAL A 154 17.20 -4.36 -9.06
C VAL A 154 16.94 -5.84 -8.81
N THR A 155 16.67 -6.60 -9.87
CA THR A 155 16.35 -8.04 -9.77
C THR A 155 17.56 -8.89 -9.37
N SER A 156 18.79 -8.38 -9.55
CA SER A 156 20.01 -9.02 -9.02
C SER A 156 20.11 -8.96 -7.49
N LYS A 157 19.34 -8.11 -6.82
CA LYS A 157 19.37 -7.98 -5.36
C LYS A 157 18.50 -9.06 -4.72
N VAL A 158 18.98 -9.59 -3.61
CA VAL A 158 18.29 -10.61 -2.83
C VAL A 158 18.20 -10.15 -1.40
N ILE A 159 17.01 -10.29 -0.80
CA ILE A 159 16.78 -10.05 0.62
C ILE A 159 16.34 -11.37 1.25
N TYR A 160 16.95 -11.69 2.39
CA TYR A 160 16.55 -12.78 3.27
C TYR A 160 15.92 -12.17 4.52
N PHE A 161 14.74 -12.65 4.90
CA PHE A 161 14.02 -12.27 6.12
C PHE A 161 13.81 -13.46 7.04
N ASN A 162 13.72 -13.22 8.34
CA ASN A 162 13.07 -14.15 9.26
C ASN A 162 11.59 -14.22 8.96
N ILE A 163 11.06 -15.37 8.54
CA ILE A 163 9.62 -15.44 8.23
C ILE A 163 8.75 -15.28 9.48
N VAL A 164 9.24 -15.72 10.65
CA VAL A 164 8.50 -15.65 11.91
C VAL A 164 8.27 -14.20 12.30
N GLU A 165 9.28 -13.34 12.18
CA GLU A 165 9.13 -11.91 12.47
C GLU A 165 8.14 -11.24 11.52
N ILE A 166 8.17 -11.59 10.23
CA ILE A 166 7.23 -11.02 9.25
C ILE A 166 5.79 -11.40 9.62
N ILE A 167 5.56 -12.67 9.97
CA ILE A 167 4.27 -13.21 10.40
C ILE A 167 3.77 -12.50 11.66
N GLU A 168 4.65 -12.26 12.64
CA GLU A 168 4.35 -11.53 13.88
C GLU A 168 3.99 -10.06 13.62
N ILE A 169 4.79 -9.35 12.81
CA ILE A 169 4.57 -7.94 12.46
C ILE A 169 3.26 -7.75 11.69
N ILE A 170 2.98 -8.64 10.73
CA ILE A 170 1.76 -8.58 9.91
C ILE A 170 0.55 -9.13 10.66
N LYS A 171 0.76 -9.89 11.74
CA LYS A 171 -0.28 -10.53 12.57
C LYS A 171 -1.14 -11.53 11.78
N LEU A 172 -0.48 -12.33 10.94
CA LEU A 172 -1.10 -13.43 10.20
C LEU A 172 -0.38 -14.74 10.51
N ASN A 173 -1.03 -15.87 10.27
CA ASN A 173 -0.41 -17.19 10.45
C ASN A 173 0.39 -17.65 9.21
N ASP A 174 0.04 -17.12 8.04
CA ASP A 174 0.68 -17.42 6.77
C ASP A 174 0.67 -16.16 5.88
N ILE A 175 1.73 -15.98 5.11
CA ILE A 175 1.93 -14.85 4.18
C ILE A 175 2.05 -15.31 2.73
N SER A 176 1.94 -16.62 2.46
CA SER A 176 2.15 -17.21 1.14
C SER A 176 1.21 -16.62 0.09
N ALA A 177 -0.08 -16.42 0.43
CA ALA A 177 -1.05 -15.78 -0.45
C ALA A 177 -0.65 -14.32 -0.79
N LEU A 178 -0.17 -13.56 0.20
CA LEU A 178 0.28 -12.18 0.00
C LEU A 178 1.48 -12.15 -0.97
N LEU A 179 2.45 -13.05 -0.79
CA LEU A 179 3.64 -13.14 -1.65
C LEU A 179 3.26 -13.46 -3.10
N HIS A 180 2.33 -14.39 -3.33
CA HIS A 180 1.83 -14.69 -4.67
C HIS A 180 1.13 -13.49 -5.31
N ILE A 181 0.37 -12.71 -4.53
CA ILE A 181 -0.28 -11.49 -5.01
C ILE A 181 0.78 -10.45 -5.40
N LEU A 182 1.79 -10.20 -4.57
CA LEU A 182 2.87 -9.26 -4.89
C LEU A 182 3.63 -9.68 -6.16
N VAL A 183 3.89 -10.98 -6.35
CA VAL A 183 4.49 -11.49 -7.61
C VAL A 183 3.55 -11.27 -8.80
N SER A 184 2.26 -11.57 -8.66
CA SER A 184 1.28 -11.39 -9.74
C SER A 184 1.15 -9.92 -10.19
N LYS A 185 1.37 -8.98 -9.26
CA LYS A 185 1.38 -7.53 -9.50
C LYS A 185 2.75 -7.01 -9.92
N LYS A 186 3.72 -7.91 -10.12
CA LYS A 186 5.12 -7.61 -10.44
C LYS A 186 5.81 -6.73 -9.40
N LEU A 187 5.31 -6.66 -8.17
CA LEU A 187 5.94 -5.92 -7.08
C LEU A 187 7.11 -6.69 -6.48
N VAL A 188 7.09 -8.02 -6.56
CA VAL A 188 8.22 -8.90 -6.24
C VAL A 188 8.49 -9.75 -7.47
N ASN A 189 9.77 -9.98 -7.81
CA ASN A 189 10.12 -10.77 -8.99
C ASN A 189 10.00 -12.27 -8.70
N SER A 190 10.58 -12.71 -7.59
CA SER A 190 10.48 -14.10 -7.12
C SER A 190 10.62 -14.17 -5.60
N PHE A 191 10.11 -15.26 -5.02
CA PHE A 191 10.32 -15.59 -3.63
C PHE A 191 10.56 -17.09 -3.44
N GLU A 192 11.20 -17.43 -2.33
CA GLU A 192 11.45 -18.80 -1.88
C GLU A 192 11.34 -18.81 -0.34
N THR A 193 10.70 -19.84 0.22
CA THR A 193 10.70 -20.08 1.66
C THR A 193 11.44 -21.39 1.94
N ASN A 194 12.28 -21.40 2.96
CA ASN A 194 13.05 -22.59 3.30
C ASN A 194 13.55 -22.51 4.76
N ILE A 195 14.25 -23.54 5.20
CA ILE A 195 14.91 -23.59 6.49
C ILE A 195 16.43 -23.45 6.34
N TYR A 196 17.05 -22.75 7.27
CA TYR A 196 18.49 -22.68 7.44
C TYR A 196 18.87 -23.21 8.83
N THR A 197 19.76 -24.19 8.88
CA THR A 197 20.33 -24.69 10.13
C THR A 197 21.62 -23.92 10.41
N LEU A 198 21.73 -23.30 11.59
CA LEU A 198 22.91 -22.55 11.97
C LEU A 198 24.14 -23.48 12.04
N LYS A 199 25.26 -23.03 11.47
CA LYS A 199 26.54 -23.74 11.55
C LYS A 199 27.14 -23.65 12.95
N SER A 200 26.90 -22.53 13.64
CA SER A 200 27.35 -22.30 15.01
C SER A 200 26.62 -23.18 16.03
N ASP A 201 25.36 -23.54 15.76
CA ASP A 201 24.52 -24.37 16.60
C ASP A 201 23.53 -25.17 15.74
N PRO A 202 23.84 -26.44 15.41
CA PRO A 202 22.99 -27.28 14.56
C PRO A 202 21.59 -27.58 15.09
N THR A 203 21.30 -27.25 16.36
CA THR A 203 19.96 -27.42 16.94
C THR A 203 19.03 -26.25 16.63
N LYS A 204 19.59 -25.12 16.18
CA LYS A 204 18.83 -23.91 15.85
C LYS A 204 18.49 -23.87 14.37
N ILE A 205 17.19 -23.80 14.10
CA ILE A 205 16.61 -23.71 12.76
C ILE A 205 15.98 -22.33 12.59
N ILE A 206 16.28 -21.69 11.47
CA ILE A 206 15.69 -20.43 11.04
C ILE A 206 14.82 -20.70 9.83
N TYR A 207 13.57 -20.29 9.89
CA TYR A 207 12.70 -20.25 8.73
C TYR A 207 12.89 -18.91 8.02
N TYR A 208 13.34 -18.96 6.77
CA TYR A 208 13.63 -17.75 6.02
C TYR A 208 12.72 -17.58 4.80
N LEU A 209 12.47 -16.32 4.48
CA LEU A 209 11.92 -15.87 3.21
C LEU A 209 13.04 -15.20 2.42
N LYS A 210 13.35 -15.73 1.24
CA LYS A 210 14.23 -15.12 0.25
C LYS A 210 13.38 -14.45 -0.82
N LEU A 211 13.69 -13.21 -1.19
CA LEU A 211 12.97 -12.49 -2.24
C LEU A 211 13.88 -11.67 -3.14
N THR A 212 13.42 -11.42 -4.36
CA THR A 212 14.05 -10.49 -5.31
C THR A 212 13.10 -9.33 -5.62
N PRO A 213 13.54 -8.07 -5.46
CA PRO A 213 12.68 -6.91 -5.69
C PRO A 213 12.54 -6.60 -7.18
N THR A 214 11.62 -5.68 -7.49
CA THR A 214 11.39 -5.13 -8.84
C THR A 214 11.50 -3.61 -8.87
N PRO A 215 11.79 -3.00 -10.04
CA PRO A 215 11.72 -1.55 -10.20
C PRO A 215 10.33 -0.98 -9.90
N ILE A 216 9.27 -1.69 -10.26
CA ILE A 216 7.90 -1.17 -10.08
C ILE A 216 7.49 -1.11 -8.61
N GLY A 217 7.93 -2.06 -7.77
CA GLY A 217 7.70 -1.94 -6.33
C GLY A 217 8.53 -0.80 -5.69
N ILE A 218 9.75 -0.52 -6.19
CA ILE A 218 10.50 0.69 -5.79
C ILE A 218 9.71 1.95 -6.14
N GLN A 219 9.19 2.03 -7.36
CA GLN A 219 8.43 3.19 -7.84
C GLN A 219 7.13 3.37 -7.05
N LEU A 220 6.40 2.28 -6.76
CA LEU A 220 5.20 2.32 -5.94
C LEU A 220 5.51 2.82 -4.53
N PHE A 221 6.59 2.33 -3.92
CA PHE A 221 7.06 2.78 -2.62
C PHE A 221 7.49 4.26 -2.63
N ALA A 222 8.15 4.71 -3.69
CA ALA A 222 8.54 6.10 -3.90
C ALA A 222 7.34 7.04 -3.97
N ILE A 223 6.33 6.66 -4.74
CA ILE A 223 5.09 7.42 -4.86
C ILE A 223 4.33 7.46 -3.54
N ALA A 224 4.27 6.35 -2.80
CA ALA A 224 3.69 6.32 -1.47
C ALA A 224 4.41 7.28 -0.49
N ASN A 225 5.67 7.63 -0.74
CA ASN A 225 6.47 8.57 0.05
C ASN A 225 6.54 9.99 -0.53
N ASN A 226 5.91 10.26 -1.67
CA ASN A 226 6.08 11.51 -2.43
C ASN A 226 7.56 11.83 -2.75
N LYS A 227 8.31 10.81 -3.20
CA LYS A 227 9.75 10.88 -3.47
C LYS A 227 10.06 10.47 -4.90
N ASN A 228 11.20 10.92 -5.41
CA ASN A 228 11.72 10.43 -6.68
C ASN A 228 12.33 9.04 -6.46
N PHE A 229 11.84 8.02 -7.19
CA PHE A 229 12.34 6.65 -7.05
C PHE A 229 13.85 6.54 -7.31
N ARG A 230 14.45 7.44 -8.10
CA ARG A 230 15.90 7.46 -8.35
C ARG A 230 16.74 7.79 -7.12
N GLU A 231 16.15 8.41 -6.10
CA GLU A 231 16.79 8.72 -4.82
C GLU A 231 16.76 7.52 -3.86
N PHE A 232 15.98 6.49 -4.16
CA PHE A 232 15.78 5.31 -3.31
C PHE A 232 17.06 4.62 -2.82
N PRO A 233 18.16 4.47 -3.58
CA PRO A 233 19.35 3.83 -3.04
C PRO A 233 20.20 4.75 -2.14
N ASN A 234 19.99 6.07 -2.21
CA ASN A 234 20.90 7.07 -1.64
C ASN A 234 20.29 7.86 -0.48
N ASP A 235 18.97 7.94 -0.40
CA ASP A 235 18.24 8.68 0.64
C ASP A 235 17.51 7.70 1.58
N GLY A 236 17.83 7.76 2.87
CA GLY A 236 17.18 6.95 3.90
C GLY A 236 15.81 7.53 4.22
N TRP A 237 14.75 6.94 3.68
CA TRP A 237 13.41 7.48 3.86
C TRP A 237 12.87 7.11 5.24
N LEU A 238 12.21 8.10 5.87
CA LEU A 238 11.53 7.89 7.13
C LEU A 238 10.44 6.84 6.95
N GLY A 239 10.36 5.90 7.89
CA GLY A 239 9.32 4.90 7.89
C GLY A 239 7.94 5.50 8.16
N PHE A 240 6.91 4.79 7.74
CA PHE A 240 5.53 5.07 8.11
C PHE A 240 5.35 4.85 9.61
N GLU A 241 4.66 5.80 10.24
CA GLU A 241 4.42 5.78 11.68
C GLU A 241 3.61 4.55 12.08
N GLY A 242 4.02 3.87 13.15
CA GLY A 242 3.32 2.69 13.66
C GLY A 242 3.48 1.41 12.83
N ILE A 243 4.42 1.37 11.88
CA ILE A 243 4.70 0.16 11.10
C ILE A 243 6.13 -0.32 11.38
N GLU A 244 6.20 -1.40 12.14
CA GLU A 244 7.46 -2.06 12.52
C GLU A 244 8.13 -2.72 11.32
N LEU A 245 9.46 -2.81 11.37
CA LEU A 245 10.25 -3.56 10.42
C LEU A 245 10.86 -4.78 11.12
N PRO A 246 11.11 -5.87 10.38
CA PRO A 246 11.83 -7.02 10.92
C PRO A 246 13.21 -6.60 11.38
N ASN A 247 13.68 -7.19 12.48
CA ASN A 247 15.01 -6.93 13.00
C ASN A 247 16.07 -7.78 12.29
N HIS A 248 15.66 -8.94 11.76
CA HIS A 248 16.56 -9.92 11.16
C HIS A 248 16.35 -10.02 9.65
N TYR A 249 17.24 -9.35 8.92
CA TYR A 249 17.32 -9.43 7.46
C TYR A 249 18.76 -9.34 6.95
N THR A 250 19.05 -9.88 5.78
CA THR A 250 20.40 -9.88 5.20
C THR A 250 20.40 -10.08 3.68
N THR A 251 21.55 -9.90 3.05
CA THR A 251 21.80 -10.16 1.61
C THR A 251 22.26 -11.59 1.34
N ASN A 252 22.69 -12.32 2.37
CA ASN A 252 23.18 -13.70 2.26
C ASN A 252 22.82 -14.49 3.51
N ILE A 253 22.10 -15.60 3.34
CA ILE A 253 21.64 -16.46 4.45
C ILE A 253 22.79 -16.94 5.35
N ALA A 254 23.99 -17.15 4.81
CA ALA A 254 25.16 -17.56 5.60
C ALA A 254 25.62 -16.50 6.62
N LEU A 255 25.20 -15.24 6.48
CA LEU A 255 25.52 -14.18 7.45
C LEU A 255 24.71 -14.29 8.74
N TRP A 256 23.65 -15.11 8.77
CA TRP A 256 22.87 -15.33 9.99
C TRP A 256 23.67 -15.97 11.12
N ASP A 257 24.70 -16.77 10.79
CA ASP A 257 25.63 -17.33 11.78
C ASP A 257 26.34 -16.25 12.62
N ASN A 258 26.40 -15.01 12.13
CA ASN A 258 26.98 -13.86 12.83
C ASN A 258 25.95 -13.01 13.55
N ILE A 259 24.68 -13.04 13.11
CA ILE A 259 23.60 -12.22 13.67
C ILE A 259 22.98 -12.93 14.89
N SER A 260 23.02 -14.26 14.94
CA SER A 260 22.43 -15.08 16.01
C SER A 260 23.36 -15.36 17.20
N LYS A 261 24.50 -14.66 17.30
CA LYS A 261 25.42 -14.72 18.45
C LYS A 261 25.07 -13.64 19.45
#